data_AF-H8WFX5-F1
#
_entry.id   AF-H8WFX5-F1
#
_cell.length_a   1.000
_cell.length_b   1.000
_cell.length_c   1.000
_cell.angle_alpha   90.00
_cell.angle_beta   90.00
_cell.angle_gamma   90.00
#
_symmetry.space_group_name_H-M   'P 1'
#
loop_
_entity.id
_entity.type
_entity.pdbx_description
1 polymer ?
#
loop_
_entity_poly.entity_id
_entity_poly.type
_entity_poly.pdbx_seq_one_letter_code
_entity_poly.pdbx_strand_id
1 'polypeptide(L)'
;VYDMVRLSDNGHQKDNCDQFLSIFEREGCRMVEMSCAEHDRHAAASQFITHTIGRILAQLNLKSTPINTKGFEALLKLTENTVSDSFDLYYGLFMYNVNATEQIEKLER
;
A
#
# COMPACT_ATOMS: atom_id res chain seq x y z
N VAL A 1 -11.99 -1.15 -12.53
CA VAL A 1 -11.59 -1.50 -13.90
C VAL A 1 -10.15 -1.12 -14.12
N TYR A 2 -9.21 -2.08 -14.08
CA TYR A 2 -7.84 -1.80 -14.53
C TYR A 2 -7.96 -1.27 -15.96
N ASP A 3 -7.18 -0.25 -16.33
CA ASP A 3 -7.17 0.11 -17.74
C ASP A 3 -6.74 -1.15 -18.49
N MET A 4 -7.60 -1.64 -19.39
CA MET A 4 -7.32 -2.78 -20.28
C MET A 4 -6.28 -2.34 -21.33
N VAL A 5 -5.20 -1.70 -20.88
CA VAL A 5 -4.10 -1.29 -21.72
C VAL A 5 -3.36 -2.58 -22.06
N ARG A 6 -3.36 -2.94 -23.33
CA ARG A 6 -2.52 -3.99 -23.96
C ARG A 6 -3.07 -5.42 -23.97
N LEU A 7 -4.35 -5.64 -23.67
CA LEU A 7 -5.01 -6.92 -24.01
C LEU A 7 -5.83 -6.72 -25.28
N SER A 8 -5.47 -7.41 -26.36
CA SER A 8 -6.31 -7.45 -27.56
C SER A 8 -7.52 -8.35 -27.34
N ASP A 9 -8.70 -7.92 -27.79
CA ASP A 9 -9.95 -8.70 -27.65
C ASP A 9 -9.94 -10.05 -28.39
N ASN A 10 -9.02 -10.22 -29.35
CA ASN A 10 -8.92 -11.42 -30.19
C ASN A 10 -7.58 -12.14 -29.94
N GLY A 11 -7.57 -13.15 -29.05
CA GLY A 11 -6.45 -14.09 -28.93
C GLY A 11 -6.24 -14.69 -27.54
N HIS A 12 -5.17 -15.48 -27.41
CA HIS A 12 -4.76 -16.17 -26.17
C HIS A 12 -4.38 -15.25 -24.99
N GLN A 13 -4.32 -13.93 -25.22
CA GLN A 13 -3.93 -12.96 -24.19
C GLN A 13 -4.95 -12.87 -23.05
N LYS A 14 -6.24 -12.98 -23.38
CA LYS A 14 -7.31 -12.97 -22.38
C LYS A 14 -7.23 -14.22 -21.49
N ASP A 15 -7.12 -15.39 -22.09
CA ASP A 15 -6.97 -16.65 -21.37
C ASP A 15 -5.74 -16.63 -20.44
N ASN A 16 -4.61 -16.09 -20.91
CA ASN A 16 -3.41 -15.92 -20.10
C ASN A 16 -3.63 -14.96 -18.91
N CYS A 17 -4.36 -13.87 -19.12
CA CYS A 17 -4.69 -12.92 -18.06
C CYS A 17 -5.59 -13.57 -17.01
N ASP A 18 -6.65 -14.26 -17.45
CA ASP A 18 -7.59 -14.97 -16.56
C ASP A 18 -6.86 -16.05 -15.76
N GLN A 19 -5.96 -16.81 -16.41
CA GLN A 19 -5.15 -17.81 -15.73
C GLN A 19 -4.23 -17.19 -14.68
N PHE A 20 -3.62 -16.04 -14.96
CA PHE A 20 -2.77 -15.33 -14.00
C PHE A 20 -3.57 -14.81 -12.80
N LEU A 21 -4.72 -14.17 -13.05
CA LEU A 21 -5.59 -13.65 -11.99
C LEU A 21 -6.14 -14.79 -11.10
N SER A 22 -6.41 -15.96 -11.68
CA SER A 22 -6.89 -17.13 -10.93
C SER A 22 -5.93 -17.61 -9.84
N ILE A 23 -4.64 -17.26 -9.92
CA ILE A 23 -3.66 -17.59 -8.88
C ILE A 23 -4.09 -16.93 -7.56
N PHE A 24 -4.41 -15.64 -7.58
CA PHE A 24 -4.82 -14.90 -6.39
C PHE A 24 -6.19 -15.34 -5.89
N GLU A 25 -7.14 -15.56 -6.80
CA GLU A 25 -8.48 -16.03 -6.43
C GLU A 25 -8.43 -17.40 -5.74
N ARG A 26 -7.62 -18.33 -6.24
CA ARG A 26 -7.47 -19.68 -5.67
C ARG A 26 -6.79 -19.69 -4.30
N GLU A 27 -5.93 -18.71 -4.02
CA GLU A 27 -5.36 -18.49 -2.68
C GLU A 27 -6.36 -17.79 -1.73
N GLY A 28 -7.58 -17.51 -2.18
CA GLY A 28 -8.63 -16.90 -1.38
C GLY A 28 -8.50 -15.38 -1.24
N CYS A 29 -7.71 -14.73 -2.09
CA CYS A 29 -7.62 -13.27 -2.10
C CYS A 29 -8.97 -12.65 -2.51
N ARG A 30 -9.32 -11.53 -1.87
CA ARG A 30 -10.47 -10.73 -2.31
C ARG A 30 -10.08 -9.96 -3.58
N MET A 31 -10.63 -10.38 -4.71
CA MET A 31 -10.41 -9.71 -5.99
C MET A 31 -11.18 -8.37 -6.03
N VAL A 32 -10.47 -7.26 -6.27
CA VAL A 32 -11.05 -5.91 -6.33
C VAL A 32 -10.57 -5.22 -7.60
N GLU A 33 -11.46 -5.09 -8.57
CA GLU A 33 -11.12 -4.49 -9.86
C GLU A 33 -11.28 -2.96 -9.83
N MET A 34 -10.21 -2.19 -10.06
CA MET A 34 -10.22 -0.71 -10.04
C MET A 34 -9.23 -0.13 -11.04
N SER A 35 -9.40 1.14 -11.43
CA SER A 35 -8.45 1.80 -12.33
C SER A 35 -7.16 2.15 -11.61
N CYS A 36 -6.06 2.34 -12.34
CA CYS A 36 -4.79 2.76 -11.75
C CYS A 36 -4.92 4.09 -11.00
N ALA A 37 -5.67 5.05 -11.57
CA ALA A 37 -5.91 6.35 -10.94
C ALA A 37 -6.70 6.23 -9.63
N GLU A 38 -7.68 5.33 -9.57
CA GLU A 38 -8.47 5.10 -8.34
C GLU A 38 -7.66 4.34 -7.29
N HIS A 39 -6.91 3.31 -7.71
CA HIS A 39 -5.94 2.62 -6.86
C HIS A 39 -4.96 3.59 -6.21
N ASP A 40 -4.30 4.45 -7.00
CA ASP A 40 -3.28 5.36 -6.50
C ASP A 40 -3.86 6.41 -5.54
N ARG A 41 -5.08 6.88 -5.80
CA ARG A 41 -5.79 7.76 -4.87
C ARG A 41 -6.04 7.08 -3.52
N HIS A 42 -6.49 5.82 -3.54
CA HIS A 42 -6.71 5.05 -2.32
C HIS A 42 -5.39 4.73 -1.61
N ALA A 43 -4.36 4.30 -2.34
CA ALA A 43 -3.05 3.95 -1.80
C ALA A 43 -2.35 5.16 -1.17
N ALA A 44 -2.48 6.36 -1.77
CA ALA A 44 -1.97 7.60 -1.18
C ALA A 44 -2.61 7.89 0.19
N ALA A 45 -3.94 7.79 0.29
CA ALA A 45 -4.67 8.09 1.51
C ALA A 45 -4.62 6.96 2.57
N SER A 46 -4.05 5.80 2.25
CA SER A 46 -4.00 4.64 3.14
C SER A 46 -2.58 4.09 3.31
N GLN A 47 -2.06 3.35 2.32
CA GLN A 47 -0.74 2.71 2.36
C GLN A 47 0.38 3.73 2.58
N PHE A 48 0.40 4.82 1.80
CA PHE A 48 1.44 5.83 1.92
C PHE A 48 1.44 6.49 3.30
N ILE A 49 0.29 6.96 3.79
CA ILE A 49 0.17 7.52 5.16
C ILE A 49 0.63 6.50 6.21
N THR A 50 0.24 5.23 6.08
CA THR A 50 0.61 4.16 7.01
C THR A 50 2.13 3.98 7.05
N HIS A 51 2.81 3.96 5.90
CA HIS A 51 4.27 3.91 5.83
C HIS A 51 4.93 5.17 6.40
N THR A 52 4.42 6.36 6.09
CA THR A 52 4.95 7.62 6.60
C THR A 52 4.93 7.64 8.12
N ILE A 53 3.78 7.35 8.74
CA ILE A 53 3.63 7.29 10.18
C ILE A 53 4.53 6.21 10.78
N GLY A 54 4.52 5.00 10.22
CA GLY A 54 5.38 3.90 10.69
C GLY A 54 6.87 4.27 10.71
N ARG A 55 7.35 4.96 9.68
CA ARG A 55 8.74 5.45 9.58
C ARG A 55 9.04 6.60 10.54
N ILE A 56 8.10 7.52 10.78
CA ILE A 56 8.25 8.57 11.82
C ILE A 56 8.36 7.91 13.20
N LEU A 57 7.49 6.94 13.51
CA LEU A 57 7.53 6.21 14.77
C LEU A 57 8.83 5.42 14.95
N ALA A 58 9.41 4.90 13.87
CA ALA A 58 10.72 4.25 13.90
C ALA A 58 11.84 5.20 14.36
N GLN A 59 11.79 6.47 13.94
CA GLN A 59 12.76 7.48 14.36
C GLN A 59 12.66 7.82 15.86
N LEU A 60 11.47 7.65 16.45
CA LEU A 60 11.27 7.80 17.89
C LEU A 60 11.84 6.62 18.70
N ASN A 61 12.25 5.53 18.04
CA ASN A 61 12.81 4.33 18.66
C ASN A 61 11.94 3.81 19.82
N LEU A 62 10.63 3.72 19.57
CA LEU A 62 9.64 3.31 20.56
C LEU A 62 9.96 1.90 21.08
N LYS A 63 9.80 1.72 22.39
CA LYS A 63 10.01 0.44 23.06
C LYS A 63 8.77 0.04 23.84
N SER A 64 8.53 -1.26 23.89
CA SER A 64 7.50 -1.82 24.77
C SER A 64 7.77 -1.43 26.23
N THR A 65 6.70 -1.18 26.97
CA THR A 65 6.72 -0.81 28.39
C THR A 65 5.83 -1.76 29.20
N PRO A 66 5.98 -1.82 30.54
CA PRO A 66 5.09 -2.61 31.40
C PRO A 66 3.62 -2.14 31.42
N ILE A 67 3.31 -0.96 30.88
CA ILE A 67 1.98 -0.32 30.93
C ILE A 67 1.45 0.03 29.52
N ASN A 68 1.79 -0.77 28.51
CA ASN A 68 1.31 -0.54 27.16
C ASN A 68 -0.23 -0.54 27.10
N THR A 69 -0.77 0.43 26.37
CA THR A 69 -2.16 0.37 25.90
C THR A 69 -2.24 -0.48 24.64
N LYS A 70 -3.44 -0.98 24.31
CA LYS A 70 -3.65 -1.71 23.04
C LYS A 70 -3.36 -0.86 21.80
N GLY A 71 -3.62 0.45 21.88
CA GLY A 71 -3.23 1.39 20.83
C GLY A 71 -1.71 1.44 20.65
N PHE A 72 -0.96 1.52 21.74
CA PHE A 72 0.51 1.55 21.67
C PHE A 72 1.10 0.22 21.17
N GLU A 73 0.53 -0.92 21.57
CA GLU A 73 0.91 -2.22 20.99
C GLU A 73 0.73 -2.26 19.46
N ALA A 74 -0.35 -1.66 18.95
CA ALA A 74 -0.59 -1.56 17.50
C ALA A 74 0.44 -0.65 16.81
N LEU A 75 0.83 0.46 17.44
CA LEU A 75 1.88 1.35 16.91
C LEU A 75 3.23 0.65 16.84
N LEU A 76 3.61 -0.12 17.86
CA LEU A 76 4.86 -0.91 17.84
C LEU A 76 4.86 -1.90 16.67
N LYS A 77 3.76 -2.64 16.48
CA LYS A 77 3.60 -3.57 15.34
C LYS A 77 3.62 -2.84 13.99
N LEU A 78 3.00 -1.67 13.90
CA LEU A 78 3.03 -0.84 12.71
C LEU A 78 4.46 -0.44 12.35
N THR A 79 5.25 -0.01 13.33
CA THR A 79 6.67 0.30 13.13
C THR A 79 7.43 -0.91 12.62
N GLU A 80 7.29 -2.08 13.25
CA GLU A 80 7.94 -3.33 12.82
C GLU A 80 7.61 -3.70 11.36
N ASN A 81 6.34 -3.61 10.97
CA ASN A 81 5.89 -3.96 9.62
C ASN A 81 6.31 -2.95 8.54
N THR A 82 6.52 -1.69 8.90
CA THR A 82 6.84 -0.63 7.92
C THR A 82 8.34 -0.43 7.72
N VAL A 83 9.16 -0.78 8.72
CA VAL A 83 10.63 -0.72 8.62
C VAL A 83 11.24 -1.97 8.02
N SER A 84 10.50 -3.09 7.96
CA SER A 84 10.92 -4.28 7.21
C SER A 84 11.02 -4.02 5.71
N ASP A 85 10.30 -3.02 5.19
CA ASP A 85 10.35 -2.63 3.79
C ASP A 85 11.49 -1.64 3.50
N SER A 86 12.07 -1.78 2.31
CA SER A 86 13.17 -0.93 1.86
C SER A 86 12.76 0.55 1.80
N PHE A 87 13.72 1.45 2.03
CA PHE A 87 13.48 2.88 1.86
C PHE A 87 13.04 3.20 0.42
N ASP A 88 13.60 2.50 -0.57
CA ASP A 88 13.25 2.68 -1.98
C ASP A 88 11.77 2.39 -2.27
N LEU A 89 11.17 1.40 -1.61
CA LEU A 89 9.73 1.13 -1.73
C LEU A 89 8.92 2.34 -1.27
N TYR A 90 9.22 2.84 -0.07
CA TYR A 90 8.54 4.00 0.49
C TYR A 90 8.74 5.26 -0.37
N TYR A 91 9.97 5.49 -0.81
CA TYR A 91 10.29 6.60 -1.70
C TYR A 91 9.51 6.50 -3.00
N GLY A 92 9.33 5.28 -3.54
CA GLY A 92 8.49 5.03 -4.71
C GLY A 92 7.02 5.40 -4.50
N LEU A 93 6.45 5.06 -3.33
CA LEU A 93 5.06 5.44 -2.99
C LEU A 93 4.85 6.95 -2.98
N PHE A 94 5.88 7.73 -2.64
CA PHE A 94 5.83 9.19 -2.68
C PHE A 94 6.07 9.74 -4.09
N MET A 95 7.17 9.32 -4.72
CA MET A 95 7.64 9.93 -5.96
C MET A 95 6.77 9.62 -7.17
N TYR A 96 6.17 8.43 -7.22
CA TYR A 96 5.43 7.97 -8.40
C TYR A 96 3.91 8.06 -8.23
N ASN A 97 3.41 8.47 -7.07
CA ASN A 97 1.99 8.72 -6.85
C ASN A 97 1.75 10.22 -6.65
N VAL A 98 1.17 10.87 -7.67
CA VAL A 98 0.90 12.32 -7.66
C VAL A 98 -0.01 12.77 -6.53
N ASN A 99 -0.79 11.86 -5.93
CA ASN A 99 -1.68 12.18 -4.82
C ASN A 99 -0.97 12.18 -3.45
N ALA A 100 0.28 11.68 -3.37
CA ALA A 100 0.99 11.55 -2.10
C ALA A 100 1.33 12.90 -1.45
N THR A 101 1.67 13.92 -2.24
CA THR A 101 1.99 15.27 -1.75
C THR A 101 0.82 15.89 -0.99
N GLU A 102 -0.41 15.77 -1.52
CA GLU A 102 -1.62 16.28 -0.84
C GLU A 102 -1.82 15.62 0.54
N GLN A 103 -1.44 14.36 0.69
CA GLN A 103 -1.57 13.63 1.95
C GLN A 103 -0.54 14.09 2.99
N ILE A 104 0.69 14.44 2.57
CA ILE A 104 1.68 15.07 3.46
C ILE A 104 1.21 16.45 3.90
N GLU A 105 0.73 17.29 2.97
CA GLU A 105 0.22 18.62 3.32
C GLU A 105 -0.94 18.57 4.33
N LYS A 106 -1.78 17.54 4.25
CA LYS A 106 -2.85 17.30 5.24
C LYS A 106 -2.32 16.85 6.60
N LEU A 107 -1.22 16.11 6.64
CA LEU A 107 -0.60 15.63 7.87
C LEU A 107 0.16 16.74 8.61
N GLU A 108 0.71 17.72 7.87
CA GLU A 108 1.47 18.85 8.42
C GLU A 108 0.59 20.01 8.94
N ARG A 109 -0.70 20.01 8.63
CA ARG A 109 -1.67 21.01 9.10
C ARG A 109 -2.27 20.63 10.46
#